data_AF-A0A6N7R2N4-F1
#
_entry.id   AF-A0A6N7R2N4-F1
#
_cell.length_a   1.000
_cell.length_b   1.000
_cell.length_c   1.000
_cell.angle_alpha   90.00
_cell.angle_beta   90.00
_cell.angle_gamma   90.00
#
_symmetry.space_group_name_H-M   'P 1'
#
loop_
_entity.id
_entity.type
_entity.pdbx_description
1 polymer ?
#
loop_
_entity_poly.entity_id
_entity_poly.type
_entity_poly.pdbx_seq_one_letter_code
_entity_poly.pdbx_strand_id
1 'polypeptide(L)'
;MLSVKMLKPYYVKEEGKHIRVVLAYQYFSLLMDDEVYHFVPLEAREIRINRDTQQIQNKNDVFVFQKGKKYNRITLSDLMKVKDFQEHLSTILGPYMIVSQTDEKTDNIDHVIMELEKSNLLRLIDRALDEKNPDSFHLYTTKLNEM
;
A
#
# COMPACT_ATOMS: atom_id res chain seq x y z
N MET A 1 -21.31 7.97 -4.73
CA MET A 1 -20.20 7.00 -4.89
C MET A 1 -19.61 6.75 -3.51
N LEU A 2 -19.39 5.51 -3.11
CA LEU A 2 -18.83 5.17 -1.79
C LEU A 2 -17.30 5.21 -1.87
N SER A 3 -16.64 6.04 -1.07
CA SER A 3 -15.17 6.09 -0.98
C SER A 3 -14.68 6.26 0.46
N VAL A 4 -13.40 5.94 0.68
CA VAL A 4 -12.77 6.11 1.99
C VAL A 4 -12.17 7.50 2.07
N LYS A 5 -12.56 8.27 3.10
CA LYS A 5 -12.00 9.61 3.33
C LYS A 5 -10.81 9.57 4.29
N MET A 6 -10.84 8.66 5.26
CA MET A 6 -9.77 8.47 6.23
C MET A 6 -9.86 7.07 6.79
N LEU A 7 -8.77 6.32 6.82
CA LEU A 7 -8.64 5.07 7.56
C LEU A 7 -7.31 5.09 8.30
N LYS A 8 -7.35 5.38 9.60
CA LYS A 8 -6.18 5.39 10.47
C LYS A 8 -6.46 4.49 11.67
N PRO A 9 -5.75 3.38 11.87
CA PRO A 9 -6.00 2.55 13.05
C PRO A 9 -5.62 3.27 14.34
N TYR A 10 -6.31 2.92 15.43
CA TYR A 10 -5.92 3.34 16.77
C TYR A 10 -4.64 2.64 17.20
N TYR A 11 -4.56 1.33 16.97
CA TYR A 11 -3.32 0.57 16.97
C TYR A 11 -3.41 -0.63 16.04
N VAL A 12 -2.25 -1.15 15.66
CA VAL A 12 -2.11 -2.43 14.98
C VAL A 12 -1.26 -3.32 15.87
N LYS A 13 -1.71 -4.56 16.09
CA LYS A 13 -1.03 -5.51 16.96
C LYS A 13 -0.88 -6.86 16.27
N GLU A 14 0.31 -7.45 16.42
CA GLU A 14 0.56 -8.83 16.06
C GLU A 14 0.16 -9.76 17.22
N GLU A 15 -0.65 -10.77 16.92
CA GLU A 15 -1.09 -11.79 17.87
C GLU A 15 -0.95 -13.17 17.24
N GLY A 16 0.23 -13.78 17.44
CA GLY A 16 0.59 -15.06 16.83
C GLY A 16 0.53 -15.00 15.30
N LYS A 17 -0.40 -15.78 14.72
CA LYS A 17 -0.65 -15.86 13.26
C LYS A 17 -1.57 -14.76 12.72
N HIS A 18 -1.97 -13.80 13.56
CA HIS A 18 -2.95 -12.79 13.18
C HIS A 18 -2.40 -11.38 13.37
N ILE A 19 -2.80 -10.48 12.47
CA ILE A 19 -2.67 -9.03 12.63
C ILE A 19 -4.06 -8.51 12.99
N ARG A 20 -4.14 -7.76 14.09
CA ARG A 20 -5.35 -7.07 14.54
C ARG A 20 -5.20 -5.59 14.29
N VAL A 21 -5.99 -5.07 13.38
CA VAL A 21 -6.11 -3.63 13.11
C VAL A 21 -7.30 -3.12 13.91
N VAL A 22 -7.05 -2.37 14.98
CA VAL A 22 -8.08 -1.91 15.90
C VAL A 22 -8.43 -0.46 15.61
N LEU A 23 -9.73 -0.16 15.51
CA LEU A 23 -10.28 1.14 15.17
C LEU A 23 -10.92 1.81 16.39
N ALA A 24 -10.79 3.13 16.48
CA ALA A 24 -11.44 3.95 17.50
C ALA A 24 -12.45 4.92 16.87
N TYR A 25 -13.29 5.56 17.69
CA TYR A 25 -14.27 6.56 17.25
C TYR A 25 -13.62 7.63 16.36
N GLN A 26 -14.21 7.89 15.18
CA GLN A 26 -13.75 8.86 14.16
C GLN A 26 -12.43 8.56 13.43
N TYR A 27 -11.74 7.47 13.76
CA TYR A 27 -10.47 7.09 13.12
C TYR A 27 -10.65 6.46 11.73
N PHE A 28 -11.89 6.19 11.37
CA PHE A 28 -12.30 5.72 10.05
C PHE A 28 -13.49 6.56 9.59
N SER A 29 -13.49 7.04 8.34
CA SER A 29 -14.61 7.77 7.75
C SER A 29 -14.81 7.43 6.28
N LEU A 30 -16.07 7.45 5.88
CA LEU A 30 -16.52 7.18 4.52
C LEU A 30 -17.22 8.41 3.96
N LEU A 31 -17.04 8.63 2.66
CA LEU A 31 -17.85 9.56 1.90
C LEU A 31 -18.96 8.77 1.21
N MET A 32 -20.21 9.10 1.53
CA MET A 32 -21.41 8.48 0.97
C MET A 32 -22.39 9.59 0.61
N ASP A 33 -22.79 9.66 -0.66
CA ASP A 33 -23.73 10.66 -1.17
C ASP A 33 -23.33 12.10 -0.80
N ASP A 34 -22.05 12.43 -1.05
CA ASP A 34 -21.38 13.70 -0.72
C ASP A 34 -21.34 14.05 0.77
N GLU A 35 -21.64 13.08 1.63
CA GLU A 35 -21.71 13.27 3.07
C GLU A 35 -20.70 12.38 3.80
N VAL A 36 -20.06 12.95 4.81
CA VAL A 36 -19.04 12.23 5.60
C VAL A 36 -19.72 11.51 6.75
N TYR A 37 -19.47 10.21 6.85
CA TYR A 37 -19.88 9.39 7.98
C TYR A 37 -18.64 8.90 8.73
N HIS A 38 -18.66 9.07 10.05
CA HIS A 38 -17.56 8.68 10.93
C HIS A 38 -17.84 7.34 11.59
N PHE A 39 -16.83 6.49 11.66
CA PHE A 39 -16.92 5.21 12.35
C PHE A 39 -17.20 5.40 13.84
N VAL A 40 -18.09 4.55 14.36
CA VAL A 40 -18.44 4.44 15.77
C VAL A 40 -18.34 2.98 16.21
N PRO A 41 -17.62 2.67 17.31
CA PRO A 41 -17.37 1.29 17.74
C PRO A 41 -18.57 0.68 18.49
N LEU A 42 -19.74 0.64 17.84
CA LEU A 42 -20.97 0.07 18.40
C LEU A 42 -21.05 -1.46 18.23
N GLU A 43 -20.48 -1.99 17.15
CA GLU A 43 -20.48 -3.42 16.83
C GLU A 43 -19.03 -3.91 16.69
N ALA A 44 -18.54 -4.16 15.48
CA ALA A 44 -17.15 -4.51 15.27
C ALA A 44 -16.23 -3.30 15.46
N ARG A 45 -15.02 -3.57 16.00
CA ARG A 45 -13.98 -2.57 16.26
C ARG A 45 -12.61 -2.96 15.75
N GLU A 46 -12.51 -4.12 15.12
CA GLU A 46 -11.23 -4.63 14.66
C GLU A 46 -11.36 -5.41 13.37
N ILE A 47 -10.31 -5.38 12.57
CA ILE A 47 -10.14 -6.18 11.38
C ILE A 47 -9.07 -7.23 11.74
N ARG A 48 -9.38 -8.51 11.54
CA ARG A 48 -8.48 -9.62 11.80
C ARG A 48 -7.98 -10.19 10.49
N ILE A 49 -6.67 -10.19 10.31
CA ILE A 49 -6.01 -10.69 9.11
C ILE A 49 -5.09 -11.84 9.51
N ASN A 50 -5.15 -12.95 8.78
CA ASN A 50 -4.19 -14.03 8.93
C ASN A 50 -2.88 -13.64 8.24
N ARG A 51 -1.74 -13.78 8.92
CA ARG A 51 -0.42 -13.40 8.40
C ARG A 51 0.07 -14.32 7.30
N ASP A 52 -0.24 -15.61 7.40
CA ASP A 52 0.25 -16.64 6.48
C ASP A 52 -0.51 -16.56 5.14
N THR A 53 -1.84 -16.40 5.20
CA THR A 53 -2.68 -16.36 3.99
C THR A 53 -3.01 -14.95 3.50
N GLN A 54 -2.70 -13.93 4.30
CA GLN A 54 -3.10 -12.53 4.10
C GLN A 54 -4.63 -12.34 3.98
N GLN A 55 -5.42 -13.34 4.38
CA GLN A 55 -6.88 -13.27 4.28
C GLN A 55 -7.50 -12.65 5.52
N ILE A 56 -8.48 -11.77 5.29
CA ILE A 56 -9.38 -11.27 6.33
C ILE A 56 -10.27 -12.41 6.82
N GLN A 57 -10.26 -12.64 8.14
CA GLN A 57 -11.03 -13.72 8.76
C GLN A 57 -12.44 -13.30 9.12
N ASN A 58 -12.64 -12.04 9.52
CA ASN A 58 -13.91 -11.54 10.03
C ASN A 58 -14.71 -10.76 8.99
N LYS A 59 -14.86 -11.32 7.78
CA LYS A 59 -15.52 -10.66 6.63
C LYS A 59 -16.98 -10.26 6.91
N ASN A 60 -17.65 -10.99 7.80
CA ASN A 60 -19.05 -10.77 8.14
C ASN A 60 -19.25 -9.73 9.25
N ASP A 61 -18.17 -9.24 9.85
CA ASP A 61 -18.25 -8.25 10.92
C ASP A 61 -18.79 -6.91 10.39
N VAL A 62 -19.65 -6.28 11.20
CA VAL A 62 -20.36 -5.06 10.83
C VAL A 62 -19.69 -3.85 11.47
N PHE A 63 -19.34 -2.87 10.63
CA PHE A 63 -18.79 -1.58 11.04
C PHE A 63 -19.89 -0.52 10.93
N VAL A 64 -20.07 0.25 12.00
CA VAL A 64 -21.12 1.26 12.08
C VAL A 64 -20.52 2.64 11.82
N PHE A 65 -21.17 3.41 10.94
CA PHE A 65 -20.78 4.78 10.62
C PHE A 65 -21.94 5.73 10.90
N GLN A 66 -21.65 6.86 11.53
CA GLN A 66 -22.63 7.83 11.97
C GLN A 66 -22.41 9.19 11.32
N LYS A 67 -23.53 9.85 11.00
CA LYS A 67 -23.59 11.27 10.70
C LYS A 67 -24.81 11.89 11.38
N GLY A 68 -24.59 12.70 12.42
CA GLY A 68 -25.68 13.25 13.24
C GLY A 68 -26.51 12.12 13.85
N LYS A 69 -27.78 11.99 13.46
CA LYS A 69 -28.68 10.91 13.93
C LYS A 69 -28.76 9.70 13.00
N LYS A 70 -28.10 9.74 11.83
CA LYS A 70 -28.12 8.65 10.85
C LYS A 70 -27.00 7.66 11.12
N TYR A 71 -27.31 6.37 11.04
CA TYR A 71 -26.35 5.28 11.18
C TYR A 71 -26.39 4.39 9.93
N ASN A 72 -25.22 4.09 9.39
CA ASN A 72 -25.02 3.15 8.30
C ASN A 72 -24.22 1.96 8.83
N ARG A 73 -24.71 0.75 8.56
CA ARG A 73 -24.07 -0.51 8.93
C ARG A 73 -23.51 -1.12 7.67
N ILE A 74 -22.20 -1.34 7.63
CA ILE A 74 -21.52 -1.88 6.45
C ILE A 74 -20.70 -3.07 6.90
N THR A 75 -20.87 -4.20 6.21
CA THR A 75 -20.06 -5.39 6.47
C THR A 75 -18.63 -5.15 5.99
N LEU A 76 -17.66 -5.81 6.62
CA LEU A 76 -16.29 -5.76 6.14
C LEU A 76 -16.16 -6.29 4.71
N SER A 77 -16.95 -7.31 4.33
CA SER A 77 -17.02 -7.79 2.95
C SER A 77 -17.46 -6.71 1.95
N ASP A 78 -18.35 -5.80 2.34
CA ASP A 78 -18.78 -4.71 1.47
C ASP A 78 -17.76 -3.58 1.44
N LEU A 79 -17.12 -3.26 2.57
CA LEU A 79 -15.99 -2.32 2.60
C LEU A 79 -14.85 -2.78 1.69
N MET A 80 -14.58 -4.09 1.65
CA MET A 80 -13.58 -4.68 0.78
C MET A 80 -13.90 -4.56 -0.72
N LYS A 81 -15.13 -4.24 -1.12
CA LYS A 81 -15.46 -3.95 -2.53
C LYS A 81 -15.04 -2.53 -2.93
N VAL A 82 -14.74 -1.66 -1.97
CA VAL A 82 -14.27 -0.30 -2.21
C VAL A 82 -12.77 -0.33 -2.45
N LYS A 83 -12.33 0.05 -3.65
CA LYS A 83 -10.92 0.01 -4.04
C LYS A 83 -10.01 0.77 -3.07
N ASP A 84 -10.37 2.00 -2.75
CA ASP A 84 -9.60 2.86 -1.84
C ASP A 84 -9.44 2.23 -0.44
N PHE A 85 -10.44 1.47 0.03
CA PHE A 85 -10.34 0.75 1.31
C PHE A 85 -9.26 -0.31 1.27
N GLN A 86 -9.16 -1.07 0.18
CA GLN A 86 -8.12 -2.08 -0.01
C GLN A 86 -6.72 -1.43 -0.01
N GLU A 87 -6.56 -0.30 -0.70
CA GLU A 87 -5.29 0.43 -0.77
C GLU A 87 -4.84 0.95 0.60
N HIS A 88 -5.77 1.58 1.35
CA HIS A 88 -5.48 2.03 2.71
C HIS A 88 -5.15 0.87 3.65
N LEU A 89 -5.92 -0.22 3.60
CA LEU A 89 -5.70 -1.40 4.44
C LEU A 89 -4.36 -2.07 4.12
N SER A 90 -4.01 -2.21 2.83
CA SER A 90 -2.71 -2.74 2.39
C SER A 90 -1.55 -1.88 2.92
N THR A 91 -1.68 -0.56 2.86
CA THR A 91 -0.67 0.37 3.40
C THR A 91 -0.48 0.20 4.90
N ILE A 92 -1.58 0.02 5.65
CA ILE A 92 -1.54 -0.21 7.11
C ILE A 92 -0.88 -1.56 7.43
N LEU A 93 -1.14 -2.59 6.63
CA LEU A 93 -0.66 -3.96 6.86
C LEU A 93 0.78 -4.17 6.38
N GLY A 94 1.27 -3.37 5.42
CA GLY A 94 2.59 -3.51 4.80
C GLY A 94 3.74 -3.75 5.78
N PRO A 95 3.87 -2.99 6.89
CA PRO A 95 4.93 -3.19 7.89
C PRO A 95 4.82 -4.50 8.70
N TYR A 96 3.64 -5.11 8.77
CA TYR A 96 3.32 -6.25 9.64
C TYR A 96 3.21 -7.58 8.88
N MET A 97 3.02 -7.49 7.56
CA MET A 97 3.08 -8.65 6.70
C MET A 97 4.51 -9.17 6.67
N ILE A 98 4.67 -10.45 7.02
CA ILE A 98 5.91 -11.17 6.75
C ILE A 98 6.02 -11.17 5.23
N VAL A 99 7.01 -10.46 4.71
CA VAL A 99 7.37 -10.55 3.30
C VAL A 99 7.82 -11.99 3.10
N SER A 100 6.88 -12.87 2.74
CA SER A 100 7.19 -13.91 1.78
C SER A 100 7.79 -13.13 0.62
N GLN A 101 9.07 -13.33 0.36
CA GLN A 101 9.75 -12.86 -0.84
C GLN A 101 9.04 -13.52 -2.03
N THR A 102 7.91 -12.97 -2.44
CA THR A 102 7.27 -13.26 -3.71
C THR A 102 7.53 -12.04 -4.57
N ASP A 103 8.72 -12.06 -5.17
CA ASP A 103 9.13 -11.65 -6.52
C ASP A 103 8.62 -10.33 -7.17
N GLU A 104 7.60 -9.63 -6.67
CA GLU A 104 7.05 -8.45 -7.35
C GLU A 104 7.68 -7.12 -6.91
N LYS A 105 8.34 -7.07 -5.74
CA LYS A 105 9.02 -5.84 -5.27
C LYS A 105 10.48 -5.73 -5.72
N THR A 106 11.16 -6.87 -5.93
CA THR A 106 12.52 -6.90 -6.47
C THR A 106 12.51 -6.42 -7.92
N ASP A 107 11.60 -6.91 -8.75
CA ASP A 107 11.51 -6.50 -10.17
C ASP A 107 11.35 -4.98 -10.36
N ASN A 108 10.58 -4.30 -9.51
CA ASN A 108 10.38 -2.85 -9.64
C ASN A 108 11.64 -2.08 -9.21
N ILE A 109 12.28 -2.49 -8.11
CA ILE A 109 13.51 -1.85 -7.63
C ILE A 109 14.67 -2.13 -8.59
N ASP A 110 14.82 -3.37 -9.06
CA ASP A 110 15.86 -3.78 -9.99
C ASP A 110 15.68 -3.11 -11.35
N HIS A 111 14.44 -2.96 -11.84
CA HIS A 111 14.15 -2.18 -13.04
C HIS A 111 14.47 -0.70 -12.86
N VAL A 112 14.15 -0.11 -11.69
CA VAL A 112 14.49 1.29 -11.40
C VAL A 112 16.01 1.47 -11.30
N ILE A 113 16.73 0.54 -10.67
CA ILE A 113 18.19 0.54 -10.58
C ILE A 113 18.80 0.42 -11.99
N MET A 114 18.31 -0.50 -12.82
CA MET A 114 18.79 -0.70 -14.19
C MET A 114 18.61 0.55 -15.05
N GLU A 115 17.46 1.21 -14.96
CA GLU A 115 17.21 2.47 -15.70
C GLU A 115 18.11 3.62 -15.20
N LEU A 116 18.36 3.70 -13.88
CA LEU A 116 19.29 4.67 -13.30
C LEU A 116 20.74 4.42 -13.73
N GLU A 117 21.17 3.15 -13.77
CA GLU A 117 22.51 2.76 -14.24
C GLU A 117 22.70 3.08 -15.72
N LYS A 118 21.71 2.76 -16.55
CA LYS A 118 21.70 3.11 -17.98
C LYS A 118 21.76 4.61 -18.20
N SER A 119 20.97 5.39 -17.47
CA SER A 119 20.99 6.86 -17.52
C SER A 119 22.36 7.42 -17.10
N ASN A 120 22.98 6.84 -16.07
CA ASN A 120 24.30 7.25 -15.64
C ASN A 120 25.40 6.93 -16.68
N LEU A 121 25.33 5.76 -17.33
CA LEU A 121 26.25 5.40 -18.42
C LEU A 121 26.14 6.36 -19.60
N LEU A 122 24.92 6.70 -20.04
CA LEU A 122 24.71 7.68 -21.11
C LEU A 122 25.36 9.03 -20.76
N ARG A 123 25.18 9.51 -19.53
CA ARG A 123 25.83 10.75 -19.06
C ARG A 123 27.36 10.65 -19.05
N LEU A 124 27.93 9.48 -18.73
CA LEU A 124 29.37 9.25 -18.77
C LEU A 124 29.91 9.20 -20.21
N ILE A 125 29.13 8.67 -21.14
CA ILE A 125 29.44 8.70 -22.59
C ILE A 125 29.47 10.15 -23.09
N ASP A 126 28.45 10.94 -22.77
CA ASP A 126 28.38 12.37 -23.14
C ASP A 126 29.58 13.14 -22.57
N ARG A 127 29.91 12.89 -21.30
CA ARG A 127 31.08 13.49 -20.66
C ARG A 127 32.39 13.07 -21.32
N ALA A 128 32.53 11.82 -21.73
CA ALA A 128 33.73 11.35 -22.43
C ALA A 128 33.89 12.02 -23.81
N LEU A 129 32.78 12.31 -24.50
CA LEU A 129 32.78 13.09 -25.74
C LEU A 129 33.21 14.54 -25.50
N ASP A 130 32.68 15.19 -24.45
CA ASP A 130 33.04 16.57 -24.07
C ASP A 130 34.53 16.68 -23.70
N GLU A 131 35.04 15.71 -22.94
CA GLU A 131 36.44 15.65 -22.52
C GLU A 131 37.37 15.11 -23.63
N LYS A 132 36.82 14.75 -24.81
CA LYS A 132 37.53 14.14 -25.95
C LYS A 132 38.38 12.93 -25.54
N ASN A 133 37.84 12.09 -24.67
CA ASN A 133 38.50 10.91 -24.14
C ASN A 133 37.96 9.64 -24.85
N PRO A 134 38.62 9.17 -25.93
CA PRO A 134 38.13 8.04 -26.72
C PRO A 134 38.15 6.72 -25.94
N ASP A 135 39.11 6.53 -25.04
CA ASP A 135 39.21 5.30 -24.23
C ASP A 135 38.01 5.15 -23.29
N SER A 136 37.62 6.25 -22.64
CA SER A 136 36.44 6.29 -21.77
C SER A 136 35.14 6.12 -22.56
N PHE A 137 35.06 6.72 -23.75
CA PHE A 137 33.90 6.58 -24.63
C PHE A 137 33.69 5.11 -25.05
N HIS A 138 34.73 4.44 -25.50
CA HIS A 138 34.65 3.03 -25.87
C HIS A 138 34.30 2.14 -24.67
N LEU A 139 34.89 2.39 -23.50
CA LEU A 139 34.59 1.63 -22.28
C LEU A 139 33.11 1.71 -21.87
N TYR A 140 32.55 2.92 -21.80
CA TYR A 140 31.16 3.10 -21.36
C TYR A 140 30.16 2.64 -22.42
N THR A 141 30.47 2.80 -23.71
CA THR A 141 29.62 2.32 -24.81
C THR A 141 29.57 0.79 -24.85
N THR A 142 30.69 0.11 -24.63
CA THR A 142 30.72 -1.36 -24.53
C THR A 142 29.89 -1.84 -23.34
N LYS A 143 30.07 -1.22 -22.16
CA LYS A 143 29.26 -1.57 -20.98
C LYS A 143 27.76 -1.35 -21.19
N LEU A 144 27.37 -0.29 -21.90
CA LEU A 144 25.97 -0.03 -22.23
C LEU A 144 25.38 -1.09 -23.17
N ASN A 145 26.19 -1.66 -24.07
CA ASN A 145 25.77 -2.72 -25.00
C ASN A 145 25.72 -4.11 -24.34
N GLU A 146 26.40 -4.29 -23.21
CA GLU A 146 26.44 -5.54 -22.43
C GLU A 146 25.31 -5.63 -21.38
N MET A 147 24.61 -4.52 -21.11
CA MET A 147 23.40 -4.45 -20.27
C MET A 147 22.15 -4.84 -21.04
#